data_AF-A0A7J4NKM6-F1
#
_entry.id   AF-A0A7J4NKM6-F1
#
_cell.length_a   1.000
_cell.length_b   1.000
_cell.length_c   1.000
_cell.angle_alpha   90.00
_cell.angle_beta   90.00
_cell.angle_gamma   90.00
#
_symmetry.space_group_name_H-M   'P 1'
#
loop_
_entity.id
_entity.type
_entity.pdbx_description
1 polymer ?
#
loop_
_entity_poly.entity_id
_entity_poly.type
_entity_poly.pdbx_seq_one_letter_code
_entity_poly.pdbx_strand_id
1 'polypeptide(L)'
;SVDDVLEEFASLGIGLDSEIDYRELAKYMASSEDDAEPVHHKPEVVIRDAEINDGDLYGYAYAHPKLGEGPVRTSQIMGVQFDARATARVETRNTVYVVGPTGWKVKPADHPFNALYAVGEQIKVEWQGSWWDANIIEINGANHLIHYAGFDSSWDEWITSERMQKIV
;
A
#
# COMPACT_ATOMS: atom_id res chain seq x y z
N SER A 1 -2.36 -30.08 11.28
CA SER A 1 -1.64 -30.08 12.57
C SER A 1 -0.15 -29.87 12.29
N VAL A 2 0.65 -29.49 13.29
CA VAL A 2 2.12 -29.51 13.17
C VAL A 2 2.63 -30.91 12.79
N ASP A 3 1.91 -31.96 13.21
CA ASP A 3 2.24 -33.35 12.87
C ASP A 3 2.03 -33.68 11.37
N ASP A 4 0.95 -33.18 10.75
CA ASP A 4 0.68 -33.41 9.32
C ASP A 4 1.76 -32.78 8.43
N VAL A 5 2.23 -31.60 8.83
CA VAL A 5 3.30 -30.88 8.13
C VAL A 5 4.61 -31.66 8.23
N LEU A 6 4.92 -32.22 9.40
CA LEU A 6 6.12 -33.04 9.62
C LEU A 6 6.08 -34.36 8.83
N GLU A 7 4.92 -34.98 8.67
CA GLU A 7 4.76 -36.18 7.83
C GLU A 7 4.96 -35.89 6.33
N GLU A 8 4.45 -34.75 5.84
CA GLU A 8 4.72 -34.32 4.46
C GLU A 8 6.23 -34.11 4.22
N PHE A 9 6.94 -33.43 5.12
CA PHE A 9 8.39 -33.23 5.00
C PHE A 9 9.18 -34.55 5.04
N ALA A 10 8.78 -35.48 5.91
CA ALA A 10 9.40 -36.81 5.98
C ALA A 10 9.18 -37.63 4.69
N SER A 11 8.00 -37.51 4.06
CA SER A 11 7.70 -38.18 2.78
C SER A 11 8.55 -37.67 1.62
N LEU A 12 9.02 -36.41 1.71
CA LEU A 12 9.95 -35.79 0.77
C LEU A 12 11.43 -36.06 1.11
N GLY A 13 11.69 -36.89 2.12
CA GLY A 13 13.05 -37.29 2.51
C GLY A 13 13.81 -36.26 3.35
N ILE A 14 13.13 -35.23 3.87
CA ILE A 14 13.72 -34.17 4.68
C ILE A 14 13.47 -34.51 6.15
N GLY A 15 14.49 -35.07 6.81
CA GLY A 15 14.43 -35.42 8.23
C GLY A 15 14.54 -34.18 9.13
N LEU A 16 13.99 -34.26 10.35
CA LEU A 16 14.13 -33.24 11.40
C LEU A 16 15.59 -32.99 11.82
N ASP A 17 16.51 -33.89 11.47
CA ASP A 17 17.95 -33.80 11.70
C ASP A 17 18.75 -33.37 10.46
N SER A 18 18.07 -33.07 9.34
CA SER A 18 18.74 -32.61 8.13
C SER A 18 19.31 -31.22 8.38
N GLU A 19 20.61 -31.17 8.64
CA GLU A 19 21.41 -29.96 8.60
C GLU A 19 21.27 -29.41 7.17
N ILE A 20 20.39 -28.42 6.99
CA ILE A 20 20.06 -27.86 5.68
C ILE A 20 21.36 -27.35 5.06
N ASP A 21 21.93 -28.09 4.12
CA ASP A 21 23.06 -27.62 3.34
C ASP A 21 22.55 -26.50 2.43
N TYR A 22 22.72 -25.27 2.88
CA TYR A 22 22.37 -24.06 2.15
C TYR A 22 22.94 -24.05 0.72
N ARG A 23 24.02 -24.81 0.43
CA ARG A 23 24.54 -24.95 -0.94
C ARG A 23 23.66 -25.82 -1.84
N GLU A 24 23.06 -26.88 -1.32
CA GLU A 24 22.13 -27.72 -2.08
C GLU A 24 20.80 -26.99 -2.29
N LEU A 25 20.33 -26.21 -1.29
CA LEU A 25 19.18 -25.32 -1.46
C LEU A 25 19.46 -24.24 -2.52
N ALA A 26 20.64 -23.59 -2.47
CA ALA A 26 21.05 -22.59 -3.45
C ALA A 26 21.21 -23.19 -4.85
N LYS A 27 21.71 -24.43 -4.98
CA LYS A 27 21.75 -25.14 -6.25
C LYS A 27 20.36 -25.45 -6.77
N TYR A 28 19.42 -25.87 -5.93
CA TYR A 28 18.04 -26.16 -6.35
C TYR A 28 17.32 -24.90 -6.82
N MET A 29 17.50 -23.78 -6.12
CA MET A 29 17.03 -22.47 -6.58
C MET A 29 17.70 -22.07 -7.91
N ALA A 30 19.02 -22.27 -8.06
CA ALA A 30 19.75 -21.95 -9.28
C ALA A 30 19.51 -22.92 -10.46
N SER A 31 18.99 -24.13 -10.21
CA SER A 31 18.68 -25.13 -11.24
C SER A 31 17.20 -25.16 -11.64
N SER A 32 16.33 -24.50 -10.86
CA SER A 32 14.96 -24.17 -11.26
C SER A 32 14.88 -22.83 -12.02
N GLU A 33 15.99 -22.08 -12.12
CA GLU A 33 16.11 -20.84 -12.90
C GLU A 33 16.12 -21.06 -14.43
N ASP A 34 16.29 -22.29 -14.94
CA ASP A 34 16.28 -22.54 -16.39
C ASP A 34 14.85 -22.60 -17.01
N ASP A 35 13.79 -22.69 -16.19
CA ASP A 35 12.37 -22.64 -16.64
C ASP A 35 11.52 -21.60 -15.87
N ALA A 36 12.12 -20.83 -14.95
CA ALA A 36 11.46 -19.69 -14.32
C ALA A 36 11.86 -18.40 -15.05
N GLU A 37 10.92 -17.75 -15.73
CA GLU A 37 11.11 -16.38 -16.24
C GLU A 37 11.76 -15.52 -15.14
N PRO A 38 12.91 -14.87 -15.40
CA PRO A 38 13.60 -14.09 -14.39
C PRO A 38 12.62 -13.05 -13.82
N VAL A 39 12.44 -13.05 -12.50
CA VAL A 39 11.60 -12.07 -11.82
C VAL A 39 12.20 -10.68 -12.02
N HIS A 40 11.79 -10.01 -13.09
CA HIS A 40 12.27 -8.69 -13.43
C HIS A 40 11.68 -7.66 -12.46
N HIS A 41 12.41 -7.38 -11.38
CA HIS A 41 12.09 -6.28 -10.49
C HIS A 41 12.30 -4.95 -11.21
N LYS A 42 11.23 -4.15 -11.34
CA LYS A 42 11.32 -2.78 -11.86
C LYS A 42 12.21 -1.95 -10.91
N PRO A 43 13.17 -1.17 -11.42
CA PRO A 43 13.93 -0.25 -10.58
C PRO A 43 13.02 0.76 -9.88
N GLU A 44 13.37 1.10 -8.64
CA GLU A 44 12.72 2.16 -7.89
C GLU A 44 13.48 3.47 -8.02
N VAL A 45 12.76 4.56 -8.32
CA VAL A 45 13.36 5.89 -8.54
C VAL A 45 12.64 6.92 -7.69
N VAL A 46 13.37 7.53 -6.76
CA VAL A 46 12.85 8.65 -5.97
C VAL A 46 12.72 9.88 -6.86
N ILE A 47 11.57 10.53 -6.77
CA ILE A 47 11.23 11.73 -7.53
C ILE A 47 10.68 12.81 -6.60
N ARG A 48 10.92 14.07 -6.95
CA ARG A 48 10.33 15.26 -6.30
C ARG A 48 9.61 16.14 -7.32
N ASP A 49 8.94 17.17 -6.81
CA ASP A 49 8.14 18.11 -7.60
C ASP A 49 7.13 17.38 -8.52
N ALA A 50 6.58 16.28 -8.00
CA ALA A 50 5.80 15.33 -8.76
C ALA A 50 4.37 15.82 -9.01
N GLU A 51 3.84 15.52 -10.19
CA GLU A 51 2.44 15.77 -10.55
C GLU A 51 1.98 14.72 -11.56
N ILE A 52 0.70 14.35 -11.50
CA ILE A 52 0.09 13.41 -12.45
C ILE A 52 -0.78 14.22 -13.40
N ASN A 53 -0.50 14.14 -14.70
CA ASN A 53 -1.29 14.78 -15.76
C ASN A 53 -1.56 13.76 -16.86
N ASP A 54 -2.82 13.64 -17.30
CA ASP A 54 -3.25 12.74 -18.38
C ASP A 54 -2.73 11.29 -18.23
N GLY A 55 -2.68 10.79 -16.99
CA GLY A 55 -2.23 9.42 -16.67
C GLY A 55 -0.72 9.21 -16.65
N ASP A 56 0.08 10.24 -16.94
CA ASP A 56 1.54 10.20 -16.84
C ASP A 56 2.01 10.92 -15.57
N LEU A 57 3.09 10.42 -14.95
CA LEU A 57 3.78 11.10 -13.87
C LEU A 57 4.87 12.03 -14.44
N TYR A 58 4.93 13.24 -13.92
CA TYR A 58 5.96 14.23 -14.17
C TYR A 58 6.70 14.55 -12.88
N GLY A 59 7.96 14.97 -12.96
CA GLY A 59 8.71 15.47 -11.82
C GLY A 59 10.22 15.47 -12.06
N TYR A 60 11.01 15.55 -10.99
CA TYR A 60 12.47 15.55 -11.03
C TYR A 60 13.04 14.32 -10.32
N ALA A 61 13.65 13.42 -11.08
CA ALA A 61 14.24 12.17 -10.58
C ALA A 61 15.65 12.43 -10.03
N TYR A 62 15.99 11.80 -8.91
CA TYR A 62 17.32 11.92 -8.32
C TYR A 62 18.38 11.02 -8.97
N ALA A 63 18.02 9.77 -9.29
CA ALA A 63 18.98 8.78 -9.77
C ALA A 63 18.29 7.71 -10.63
N HIS A 64 17.72 8.10 -11.77
CA HIS A 64 17.08 7.14 -12.66
C HIS A 64 18.15 6.29 -13.39
N PRO A 65 18.13 4.94 -13.33
CA PRO A 65 19.22 4.10 -13.86
C PRO A 65 19.54 4.32 -15.34
N LYS A 66 18.53 4.69 -16.14
CA LYS A 66 18.69 4.98 -17.59
C LYS A 66 18.75 6.46 -17.95
N LEU A 67 18.25 7.35 -17.08
CA LEU A 67 18.04 8.77 -17.42
C LEU A 67 18.91 9.71 -16.58
N GLY A 68 19.54 9.19 -15.52
CA GLY A 68 20.30 9.98 -14.57
C GLY A 68 19.42 10.82 -13.64
N GLU A 69 20.00 11.90 -13.14
CA GLU A 69 19.30 12.94 -12.40
C GLU A 69 18.68 13.95 -13.38
N GLY A 70 17.42 14.32 -13.17
CA GLY A 70 16.79 15.36 -13.99
C GLY A 70 15.27 15.27 -14.11
N PRO A 71 14.66 16.15 -14.91
CA PRO A 71 13.23 16.12 -15.18
C PRO A 71 12.85 14.84 -15.94
N VAL A 72 11.75 14.23 -15.53
CA VAL A 72 11.23 13.00 -16.14
C VAL A 72 9.73 13.15 -16.44
N ARG A 73 9.33 12.49 -17.53
CA ARG A 73 7.94 12.15 -17.84
C ARG A 73 7.88 10.64 -18.00
N THR A 74 6.97 10.00 -17.29
CA THR A 74 6.83 8.54 -17.31
C THR A 74 5.98 8.06 -18.48
N SER A 75 5.88 6.74 -18.64
CA SER A 75 4.74 6.16 -19.35
C SER A 75 3.46 6.31 -18.50
N GLN A 76 2.33 5.89 -19.07
CA GLN A 76 1.09 5.73 -18.33
C GLN A 76 1.30 4.97 -17.02
N ILE A 77 0.68 5.48 -15.97
CA ILE A 77 0.64 4.91 -14.64
C ILE A 77 -0.24 3.67 -14.67
N MET A 78 0.29 2.57 -14.15
CA MET A 78 -0.41 1.30 -14.00
C MET A 78 -1.12 1.21 -12.64
N GLY A 79 -0.57 1.88 -11.62
CA GLY A 79 -1.18 1.96 -10.30
C GLY A 79 -0.43 2.92 -9.39
N VAL A 80 -1.13 3.44 -8.38
CA VAL A 80 -0.56 4.23 -7.29
C VAL A 80 -0.95 3.58 -5.98
N GLN A 81 0.02 3.38 -5.10
CA GLN A 81 -0.21 2.88 -3.75
C GLN A 81 0.44 3.83 -2.75
N PHE A 82 -0.24 4.09 -1.64
CA PHE A 82 0.31 4.90 -0.55
C PHE A 82 0.61 4.04 0.66
N ASP A 83 1.74 4.29 1.31
CA ASP A 83 2.07 3.67 2.60
C ASP A 83 1.49 4.46 3.79
N ALA A 84 1.66 3.94 5.01
CA ALA A 84 1.22 4.59 6.24
C ALA A 84 1.87 5.96 6.51
N ARG A 85 2.96 6.30 5.81
CA ARG A 85 3.67 7.59 5.89
C ARG A 85 3.30 8.53 4.74
N ALA A 86 2.27 8.19 3.97
CA ALA A 86 1.84 8.88 2.77
C ALA A 86 2.92 8.98 1.67
N THR A 87 3.87 8.05 1.66
CA THR A 87 4.79 7.85 0.54
C THR A 87 4.07 7.08 -0.55
N ALA A 88 4.08 7.61 -1.77
CA ALA A 88 3.49 6.97 -2.93
C ALA A 88 4.50 6.08 -3.65
N ARG A 89 4.06 4.87 -4.04
CA ARG A 89 4.71 4.02 -5.04
C ARG A 89 3.86 4.07 -6.30
N VAL A 90 4.39 4.72 -7.32
CA VAL A 90 3.74 4.93 -8.62
C VAL A 90 4.33 3.92 -9.60
N GLU A 91 3.56 2.90 -9.94
CA GLU A 91 3.99 1.85 -10.86
C GLU A 91 3.76 2.29 -12.31
N THR A 92 4.80 2.16 -13.13
CA THR A 92 4.76 2.42 -14.58
C THR A 92 5.26 1.19 -15.34
N ARG A 93 5.35 1.27 -16.67
CA ARG A 93 5.73 0.11 -17.50
C ARG A 93 7.02 -0.57 -17.04
N ASN A 94 8.06 0.22 -16.76
CA ASN A 94 9.42 -0.29 -16.53
C ASN A 94 10.07 0.21 -15.24
N THR A 95 9.44 1.15 -14.53
CA THR A 95 10.04 1.80 -13.35
C THR A 95 8.94 2.03 -12.32
N VAL A 96 9.27 1.86 -11.04
CA VAL A 96 8.41 2.32 -9.94
C VAL A 96 8.97 3.64 -9.44
N TYR A 97 8.15 4.68 -9.40
CA TYR A 97 8.57 5.98 -8.88
C TYR A 97 8.10 6.13 -7.44
N VAL A 98 9.02 6.53 -6.56
CA VAL A 98 8.75 6.74 -5.14
C VAL A 98 8.63 8.23 -4.89
N VAL A 99 7.45 8.67 -4.46
CA VAL A 99 7.17 10.07 -4.15
C VAL A 99 6.93 10.19 -2.66
N GLY A 100 7.79 10.95 -1.97
CA GLY A 100 7.54 11.27 -0.57
C GLY A 100 6.30 12.15 -0.37
N PRO A 101 5.77 12.26 0.86
CA PRO A 101 4.61 13.09 1.18
C PRO A 101 4.75 14.57 0.76
N THR A 102 5.97 15.10 0.81
CA THR A 102 6.32 16.46 0.40
C THR A 102 6.90 16.53 -1.01
N GLY A 103 7.06 15.39 -1.69
CA GLY A 103 7.60 15.28 -3.04
C GLY A 103 6.61 15.66 -4.13
N TRP A 104 5.34 15.92 -3.78
CA TRP A 104 4.29 16.32 -4.70
C TRP A 104 4.26 17.84 -4.91
N LYS A 105 4.40 18.26 -6.17
CA LYS A 105 4.07 19.63 -6.61
C LYS A 105 2.56 19.83 -6.64
N VAL A 106 1.82 18.84 -7.14
CA VAL A 106 0.35 18.77 -7.06
C VAL A 106 -0.02 17.40 -6.50
N LYS A 107 -0.63 17.38 -5.31
CA LYS A 107 -1.08 16.12 -4.69
C LYS A 107 -2.28 15.57 -5.46
N PRO A 108 -2.30 14.27 -5.79
CA PRO A 108 -3.48 13.67 -6.41
C PRO A 108 -4.65 13.64 -5.41
N ALA A 109 -5.89 13.60 -5.90
CA ALA A 109 -7.09 13.75 -5.07
C ALA A 109 -7.19 12.70 -3.95
N ASP A 110 -6.72 11.48 -4.23
CA ASP A 110 -6.67 10.32 -3.35
C ASP A 110 -5.44 10.29 -2.42
N HIS A 111 -4.61 11.34 -2.41
CA HIS A 111 -3.46 11.43 -1.52
C HIS A 111 -3.90 11.35 -0.03
N PRO A 112 -3.22 10.59 0.85
CA PRO A 112 -3.65 10.39 2.24
C PRO A 112 -3.82 11.68 3.06
N PHE A 113 -2.99 12.71 2.83
CA PHE A 113 -3.21 14.03 3.45
C PHE A 113 -4.39 14.84 2.93
N ASN A 114 -4.98 14.45 1.80
CA ASN A 114 -6.26 15.01 1.35
C ASN A 114 -7.44 14.27 1.99
N ALA A 115 -7.21 13.14 2.68
CA ALA A 115 -8.26 12.45 3.40
C ALA A 115 -8.82 13.38 4.47
N LEU A 116 -10.11 13.66 4.34
CA LEU A 116 -10.82 14.52 5.29
C LEU A 116 -10.87 13.86 6.66
N TYR A 117 -10.81 12.53 6.77
CA TYR A 117 -10.91 11.82 8.03
C TYR A 117 -9.83 10.74 8.16
N ALA A 118 -9.45 10.42 9.40
CA ALA A 118 -8.48 9.37 9.73
C ALA A 118 -9.08 8.29 10.65
N VAL A 119 -8.55 7.07 10.60
CA VAL A 119 -8.88 6.02 11.56
C VAL A 119 -8.43 6.46 12.96
N GLY A 120 -9.31 6.28 13.94
CA GLY A 120 -9.17 6.76 15.32
C GLY A 120 -9.62 8.21 15.53
N GLU A 121 -9.99 8.94 14.47
CA GLU A 121 -10.50 10.31 14.61
C GLU A 121 -11.89 10.30 15.24
N GLN A 122 -12.09 11.19 16.22
CA GLN A 122 -13.39 11.41 16.82
C GLN A 122 -14.20 12.39 15.98
N ILE A 123 -15.44 12.02 15.66
CA ILE A 123 -16.35 12.77 14.81
C ILE A 123 -17.76 12.79 15.43
N LYS A 124 -18.62 13.66 14.88
CA LYS A 124 -20.06 13.58 15.09
C LYS A 124 -20.71 12.90 13.89
N VAL A 125 -21.65 11.99 14.16
CA VAL A 125 -22.41 11.25 13.15
C VAL A 125 -23.89 11.55 13.30
N GLU A 126 -24.56 11.86 12.19
CA GLU A 126 -26.01 12.09 12.16
C GLU A 126 -26.78 10.76 12.20
N TRP A 127 -27.73 10.65 13.12
CA TRP A 127 -28.65 9.53 13.24
C TRP A 127 -30.02 10.02 13.68
N GLN A 128 -31.04 9.76 12.86
CA GLN A 128 -32.43 10.22 13.04
C GLN A 128 -32.55 11.71 13.39
N GLY A 129 -31.81 12.58 12.70
CA GLY A 129 -31.86 14.04 12.89
C GLY A 129 -31.10 14.55 14.12
N SER A 130 -30.42 13.68 14.87
CA SER A 130 -29.56 14.03 15.99
C SER A 130 -28.10 13.69 15.70
N TRP A 131 -27.17 14.46 16.26
CA TRP A 131 -25.73 14.23 16.10
C TRP A 131 -25.16 13.53 17.33
N TRP A 132 -24.49 12.40 17.12
CA TRP A 132 -23.91 11.57 18.16
C TRP A 132 -22.40 11.51 18.03
N ASP A 133 -21.67 11.46 19.14
CA ASP A 133 -20.22 11.31 19.11
C ASP A 133 -19.85 9.87 18.70
N ALA A 134 -18.88 9.73 17.80
CA ALA A 134 -18.41 8.45 17.30
C ALA A 134 -16.91 8.51 16.99
N ASN A 135 -16.29 7.35 16.86
CA ASN A 135 -14.91 7.21 16.41
C ASN A 135 -14.88 6.46 15.09
N ILE A 136 -14.03 6.88 14.16
CA ILE A 136 -13.78 6.11 12.94
C ILE A 136 -12.89 4.92 13.29
N ILE A 137 -13.33 3.71 13.01
CA ILE A 137 -12.56 2.49 13.29
C ILE A 137 -11.98 1.86 12.02
N GLU A 138 -12.56 2.14 10.84
CA GLU A 138 -12.03 1.70 9.54
C GLU A 138 -12.41 2.69 8.43
N ILE A 139 -11.58 2.79 7.38
CA ILE A 139 -11.86 3.60 6.19
C ILE A 139 -11.67 2.73 4.95
N ASN A 140 -12.69 2.70 4.10
CA ASN A 140 -12.67 2.02 2.81
C ASN A 140 -13.13 2.99 1.71
N GLY A 141 -12.16 3.69 1.12
CA GLY A 141 -12.42 4.73 0.13
C GLY A 141 -13.22 5.89 0.72
N ALA A 142 -14.46 6.07 0.24
CA ALA A 142 -15.37 7.11 0.73
C ALA A 142 -16.26 6.66 1.92
N ASN A 143 -16.26 5.36 2.23
CA ASN A 143 -17.03 4.80 3.33
C ASN A 143 -16.14 4.71 4.58
N HIS A 144 -16.72 4.99 5.74
CA HIS A 144 -16.03 4.93 7.02
C HIS A 144 -16.88 4.10 7.96
N LEU A 145 -16.27 3.10 8.59
CA LEU A 145 -16.88 2.34 9.67
C LEU A 145 -16.72 3.15 10.95
N ILE A 146 -17.84 3.44 11.60
CA ILE A 146 -17.88 4.24 12.82
C ILE A 146 -18.36 3.41 13.99
N HIS A 147 -17.84 3.73 15.17
CA HIS A 147 -18.28 3.22 16.46
C HIS A 147 -18.85 4.36 17.30
N TYR A 148 -20.13 4.28 17.66
CA TYR A 148 -20.78 5.30 18.48
C TYR A 148 -20.25 5.27 19.93
N ALA A 149 -19.86 6.43 20.45
CA ALA A 149 -19.28 6.55 21.79
C ALA A 149 -20.29 6.11 22.87
N GLY A 150 -19.93 5.11 23.66
CA GLY A 150 -20.75 4.59 24.75
C GLY A 150 -21.79 3.54 24.33
N PHE A 151 -21.77 3.12 23.06
CA PHE A 151 -22.60 2.04 22.54
C PHE A 151 -21.77 0.79 22.27
N ASP A 152 -22.44 -0.34 22.08
CA ASP A 152 -21.80 -1.61 21.73
C ASP A 152 -21.51 -1.71 20.22
N SER A 153 -20.54 -2.55 19.84
CA SER A 153 -20.15 -2.81 18.44
C SER A 153 -21.29 -3.29 17.53
N SER A 154 -22.39 -3.80 18.09
CA SER A 154 -23.62 -4.10 17.34
C SER A 154 -24.27 -2.88 16.66
N TRP A 155 -23.86 -1.66 17.04
CA TRP A 155 -24.30 -0.40 16.43
C TRP A 155 -23.32 0.15 15.40
N ASP A 156 -22.19 -0.53 15.17
CA ASP A 156 -21.18 -0.07 14.21
C ASP A 156 -21.78 -0.09 12.79
N GLU A 157 -21.57 0.99 12.06
CA GLU A 157 -22.20 1.20 10.74
C GLU A 157 -21.16 1.75 9.75
N TRP A 158 -21.24 1.28 8.50
CA TRP A 158 -20.54 1.91 7.39
C TRP A 158 -21.34 3.11 6.89
N ILE A 159 -20.74 4.30 6.95
CA ILE A 159 -21.38 5.55 6.51
C ILE A 159 -20.50 6.35 5.54
N THR A 160 -21.10 7.25 4.77
CA THR A 160 -20.42 8.21 3.91
C THR A 160 -20.23 9.55 4.62
N SER A 161 -19.32 10.38 4.12
CA SER A 161 -18.96 11.67 4.72
C SER A 161 -20.12 12.67 4.83
N GLU A 162 -21.24 12.44 4.13
CA GLU A 162 -22.45 13.27 4.18
C GLU A 162 -23.08 13.32 5.58
N ARG A 163 -22.94 12.25 6.37
CA ARG A 163 -23.46 12.15 7.74
C ARG A 163 -22.39 12.43 8.80
N MET A 164 -21.22 12.93 8.42
CA MET A 164 -20.08 13.14 9.32
C MET A 164 -19.77 14.62 9.52
N GLN A 165 -19.44 15.00 10.75
CA GLN A 165 -18.98 16.33 11.09
C GLN A 165 -17.73 16.25 11.98
N LYS A 166 -16.70 17.03 11.63
CA LYS A 166 -15.51 17.15 12.47
C LYS A 166 -15.83 17.88 13.77
N ILE A 167 -15.23 17.39 14.85
CA ILE A 167 -15.16 18.10 16.12
C ILE A 167 -13.94 19.03 16.01
N VAL A 168 -14.19 20.34 15.92
CA VAL A 168 -13.15 21.38 15.84
C VAL A 168 -12.76 21.81 17.24
#